data_AF-A0AAW2NZ48-F1
#
_entry.id   AF-A0AAW2NZ48-F1
#
_cell.length_a   1.000
_cell.length_b   1.000
_cell.length_c   1.000
_cell.angle_alpha   90.00
_cell.angle_beta   90.00
_cell.angle_gamma   90.00
#
_symmetry.space_group_name_H-M   'P 1'
#
loop_
_entity.id
_entity.type
_entity.pdbx_description
1 polymer ?
#
loop_
_entity_poly.entity_id
_entity_poly.type
_entity_poly.pdbx_seq_one_letter_code
_entity_poly.pdbx_strand_id
1 'polypeptide(L)'
;MEHPIVHLPYEAHVGGLAQYRWMYPFERFLQDLKMNVKNKAHIEASIVEAYLVEEIGLFTSHYFELQILCKQNKPRRNDELYMNDTRIHRSIFNNLDRASGASKKKWLNGSEQTHN
;
A
#
# COMPACT_ATOMS: atom_id res chain seq x y z
N MET A 1 -2.47 -31.05 5.45
CA MET A 1 -2.18 -29.63 5.74
C MET A 1 -3.50 -28.89 5.64
N GLU A 2 -4.32 -29.02 6.68
CA GLU A 2 -5.60 -28.35 6.79
C GLU A 2 -5.33 -27.14 7.66
N HIS A 3 -5.28 -25.94 7.09
CA HIS A 3 -5.31 -24.71 7.87
C HIS A 3 -6.79 -24.35 8.04
N PRO A 4 -7.39 -24.56 9.23
CA PRO A 4 -8.69 -23.97 9.53
C PRO A 4 -8.58 -22.48 9.24
N ILE A 5 -9.48 -21.95 8.41
CA ILE A 5 -9.60 -20.52 8.05
C ILE A 5 -9.55 -19.60 9.29
N VAL A 6 -9.87 -20.15 10.47
CA VAL A 6 -9.76 -19.56 11.81
C VAL A 6 -8.36 -19.06 12.19
N HIS A 7 -7.28 -19.67 11.70
CA HIS A 7 -5.91 -19.27 12.08
C HIS A 7 -5.36 -18.14 11.20
N LEU A 8 -5.95 -17.89 10.03
CA LEU A 8 -5.49 -16.86 9.09
C LEU A 8 -5.48 -15.44 9.69
N PRO A 9 -6.52 -15.00 10.44
CA PRO A 9 -6.52 -13.69 11.09
C PRO A 9 -5.44 -13.56 12.16
N TYR A 10 -5.19 -14.63 12.92
CA TYR A 10 -4.17 -14.66 13.97
C TYR A 10 -2.76 -14.62 13.36
N GLU A 11 -2.49 -15.41 12.32
CA GLU A 11 -1.22 -15.39 11.61
C GLU A 11 -0.96 -14.05 10.90
N ALA A 12 -2.00 -13.40 10.36
CA ALA A 12 -1.90 -12.05 9.79
C ALA A 12 -1.66 -10.98 10.86
N HIS A 13 -2.22 -11.17 12.06
CA HIS A 13 -1.99 -10.27 13.19
C HIS A 13 -0.56 -10.40 13.72
N VAL A 14 -0.08 -11.63 13.95
CA VAL A 14 1.26 -11.90 14.49
C VAL A 14 2.36 -11.65 13.45
N GLY A 15 2.13 -12.04 12.20
CA GLY A 15 3.10 -11.90 11.10
C GLY A 15 3.08 -10.54 10.42
N GLY A 16 2.13 -9.67 10.78
CA GLY A 16 1.90 -8.40 10.09
C GLY A 16 1.45 -8.57 8.64
N LEU A 17 1.41 -7.46 7.90
CA LEU A 17 1.02 -7.45 6.49
C LEU A 17 1.83 -8.48 5.70
N ALA A 18 1.15 -9.38 4.97
CA ALA A 18 1.76 -10.42 4.15
C ALA A 18 2.89 -9.85 3.26
N GLN A 19 2.75 -8.60 2.83
CA GLN A 19 3.75 -7.77 2.15
C GLN A 19 5.17 -7.89 2.73
N TYR A 20 5.34 -7.99 4.05
CA TYR A 20 6.64 -8.10 4.72
C TYR A 20 7.20 -9.53 4.76
N ARG A 21 6.40 -10.54 4.38
CA ARG A 21 6.79 -11.96 4.31
C ARG A 21 7.40 -12.36 2.96
N TRP A 22 7.13 -11.58 1.90
CA TRP A 22 7.59 -11.91 0.54
C TRP A 22 9.05 -11.51 0.26
N MET A 23 9.61 -10.57 1.02
CA MET A 23 10.99 -10.11 0.85
C MET A 23 11.52 -9.56 2.17
N TYR A 24 12.77 -9.83 2.51
CA TYR A 24 13.30 -9.47 3.81
C TYR A 24 13.40 -7.94 3.97
N PRO A 25 13.08 -7.34 5.14
CA PRO A 25 13.09 -5.89 5.33
C PRO A 25 14.39 -5.17 4.93
N PHE A 26 15.57 -5.74 5.24
CA PHE A 26 16.85 -5.20 4.78
C PHE A 26 16.97 -5.16 3.25
N GLU A 27 16.47 -6.17 2.54
CA GLU A 27 16.57 -6.24 1.08
C GLU A 27 15.74 -5.15 0.43
N ARG A 28 14.55 -4.89 1.00
CA ARG A 28 13.69 -3.80 0.56
C ARG A 28 14.36 -2.45 0.75
N PHE A 29 14.95 -2.24 1.93
CA PHE A 29 15.69 -1.02 2.20
C PHE A 29 16.85 -0.81 1.23
N LEU A 30 17.63 -1.86 0.95
CA LEU A 30 18.72 -1.79 -0.04
C LEU A 30 18.20 -1.53 -1.46
N GLN A 31 17.04 -2.06 -1.82
CA GLN A 31 16.40 -1.76 -3.10
C GLN A 31 16.04 -0.28 -3.21
N ASP A 32 15.47 0.31 -2.16
CA ASP A 32 15.11 1.74 -2.13
C ASP A 32 16.37 2.62 -2.23
N LEU A 33 17.43 2.29 -1.46
CA LEU A 33 18.72 2.98 -1.57
C LEU A 33 19.28 2.91 -2.99
N LYS A 34 19.22 1.73 -3.63
CA LYS A 34 19.66 1.55 -5.01
C LYS A 34 18.86 2.39 -6.01
N MET A 35 17.57 2.60 -5.77
CA MET A 35 16.73 3.48 -6.59
C MET A 35 17.09 4.97 -6.41
N ASN A 36 17.60 5.35 -5.24
CA ASN A 36 18.03 6.72 -4.94
C ASN A 36 19.37 7.11 -5.58
N VAL A 37 20.17 6.13 -6.05
CA VAL A 37 21.44 6.39 -6.74
C VAL A 37 21.20 6.86 -8.18
N LYS A 38 21.13 8.17 -8.37
CA LYS A 38 21.08 8.84 -9.68
C LYS A 38 22.48 9.06 -10.27
N ASN A 39 23.46 9.35 -9.43
CA ASN A 39 24.85 9.52 -9.84
C ASN A 39 25.73 8.36 -9.33
N LYS A 40 26.16 7.48 -10.25
CA LYS A 40 27.01 6.32 -9.91
C LYS A 40 28.47 6.69 -9.61
N ALA A 41 28.93 7.88 -10.01
CA ALA A 41 30.27 8.34 -9.68
C ALA A 41 30.39 8.76 -8.20
N HIS A 42 29.26 9.17 -7.59
CA HIS A 42 29.19 9.61 -6.20
C HIS A 42 27.94 9.04 -5.52
N ILE A 43 27.99 7.75 -5.20
CA ILE A 43 26.85 6.97 -4.71
C ILE A 43 26.32 7.54 -3.38
N GLU A 44 27.21 7.78 -2.41
CA GLU A 44 26.83 8.29 -1.09
C GLU A 44 26.18 9.67 -1.18
N ALA A 45 26.79 10.59 -1.94
CA ALA A 45 26.25 11.93 -2.16
C ALA A 45 24.86 11.87 -2.83
N SER A 46 24.67 11.00 -3.82
CA SER A 46 23.39 10.82 -4.48
C SER A 46 22.30 10.31 -3.53
N ILE A 47 22.64 9.44 -2.58
CA ILE A 47 21.70 8.95 -1.57
C ILE A 47 21.34 10.07 -0.59
N VAL A 48 22.33 10.83 -0.11
CA VAL A 48 22.12 11.96 0.80
C VAL A 48 21.22 13.02 0.16
N GLU A 49 21.45 13.35 -1.12
CA GLU A 49 20.62 14.29 -1.87
C GLU A 49 19.17 13.81 -1.96
N ALA A 50 18.95 12.53 -2.29
CA ALA A 50 17.61 11.96 -2.37
C ALA A 50 16.90 12.01 -1.00
N TYR A 51 17.61 11.71 0.08
CA TYR A 51 17.10 11.83 1.45
C TYR A 51 16.71 13.27 1.80
N LEU A 52 17.55 14.25 1.45
CA LEU A 52 17.26 15.67 1.71
C LEU A 52 15.96 16.11 1.01
N VAL A 53 15.80 15.74 -0.26
CA VAL A 53 14.59 16.07 -1.03
C VAL A 53 13.35 15.40 -0.42
N GLU A 54 13.48 14.16 0.04
CA GLU A 54 12.40 13.44 0.72
C GLU A 54 12.00 14.13 2.04
N GLU A 55 12.95 14.45 2.91
CA GLU A 55 12.71 15.12 4.19
C GLU A 55 12.08 16.51 4.00
N ILE A 56 12.57 17.30 3.02
CA ILE A 56 11.97 18.60 2.69
C ILE A 56 10.54 18.40 2.19
N GLY A 57 10.29 17.40 1.33
CA GLY A 57 8.94 17.08 0.84
C GLY A 57 7.99 16.66 1.96
N LEU A 58 8.49 15.89 2.92
CA LEU A 58 7.77 15.48 4.13
C LEU A 58 7.48 16.67 5.05
N PHE A 59 8.45 17.55 5.26
CA PHE A 59 8.26 18.74 6.09
C PHE A 59 7.26 19.71 5.46
N THR A 60 7.44 20.01 4.17
CA THR A 60 6.56 20.93 3.43
C THR A 60 5.14 20.40 3.27
N SER A 61 4.92 19.08 3.24
CA SER A 61 3.57 18.51 3.17
C SER A 61 2.69 18.83 4.37
N HIS A 62 3.27 19.22 5.51
CA HIS A 62 2.50 19.66 6.68
C HIS A 62 1.83 21.02 6.48
N TYR A 63 2.33 21.83 5.55
CA TYR A 63 1.81 23.16 5.23
C TYR A 63 0.83 23.15 4.05
N PHE A 64 0.73 22.04 3.31
CA PHE A 64 -0.17 21.90 2.17
C PHE A 64 -1.55 21.37 2.59
N GLU A 65 -2.57 21.75 1.81
CA GLU A 65 -3.93 21.22 1.98
C GLU A 65 -3.98 19.71 1.69
N LEU A 66 -4.87 19.00 2.38
CA LEU A 66 -4.99 17.53 2.32
C LEU A 66 -5.28 16.98 0.92
N GLN A 67 -5.82 17.80 0.02
CA GLN A 67 -6.15 17.44 -1.35
C GLN A 67 -4.91 17.40 -2.26
N ILE A 68 -3.81 18.04 -1.87
CA ILE A 68 -2.56 18.03 -2.64
C ILE A 68 -1.87 16.70 -2.44
N LEU A 69 -1.63 15.96 -3.52
CA LEU A 69 -1.00 14.66 -3.44
C LEU A 69 0.49 14.80 -3.05
N CYS A 70 0.85 14.28 -1.88
CA CYS A 70 2.21 14.21 -1.37
C CYS A 70 2.61 12.74 -1.11
N LYS A 71 3.91 12.45 -0.94
CA LYS A 71 4.40 11.08 -0.69
C LYS A 71 3.66 10.40 0.49
N GLN A 72 3.21 11.17 1.48
CA GLN A 72 2.46 10.67 2.64
C GLN A 72 0.99 10.30 2.36
N ASN A 73 0.27 11.05 1.53
CA ASN A 73 -1.16 10.78 1.24
C ASN A 73 -1.37 10.00 -0.06
N LYS A 74 -0.30 9.79 -0.83
CA LYS A 74 -0.39 9.09 -2.11
C LYS A 74 -0.89 7.66 -1.87
N PRO A 75 -2.01 7.27 -2.50
CA PRO A 75 -2.52 5.91 -2.36
C PRO A 75 -1.46 4.91 -2.81
N ARG A 76 -1.35 3.78 -2.10
CA ARG A 76 -0.50 2.68 -2.56
C ARG A 76 -1.06 2.17 -3.88
N ARG A 77 -0.21 1.51 -4.68
CA ARG A 77 -0.58 1.02 -6.03
C ARG A 77 -1.84 0.13 -6.05
N ASN A 78 -2.20 -0.46 -4.92
CA ASN A 78 -3.37 -1.34 -4.77
C ASN A 78 -4.51 -0.74 -3.94
N ASP A 79 -4.35 0.48 -3.40
CA ASP A 79 -5.35 1.12 -2.54
C ASP A 79 -6.10 2.18 -3.37
N GLU A 80 -7.31 1.88 -3.83
CA GLU A 80 -8.19 2.91 -4.41
C GLU A 80 -8.86 3.68 -3.27
N LEU A 81 -8.17 4.71 -2.76
CA LEU A 81 -8.76 5.64 -1.80
C LEU A 81 -9.70 6.58 -2.55
N TYR A 82 -10.99 6.28 -2.53
CA TYR A 82 -12.01 7.30 -2.71
C TYR A 82 -11.79 8.36 -1.62
N MET A 83 -11.64 9.61 -2.06
CA MET A 83 -11.44 10.79 -1.24
C MET A 83 -12.51 10.92 -0.15
N ASN A 84 -12.32 10.26 0.98
CA ASN A 84 -13.09 10.49 2.18
C ASN A 84 -12.11 10.49 3.35
N ASP A 85 -12.01 11.68 3.94
CA ASP A 85 -11.32 12.07 5.15
C ASP A 85 -11.15 10.93 6.17
N THR A 86 -10.06 10.16 6.06
CA THR A 86 -9.81 8.98 6.91
C THR A 86 -8.36 8.95 7.38
N ARG A 87 -8.00 9.95 8.19
CA ARG A 87 -7.04 9.70 9.29
C ARG A 87 -7.59 8.68 10.30
N ILE A 88 -8.87 8.35 10.21
CA ILE A 88 -9.57 7.41 11.06
C ILE A 88 -9.60 6.04 10.36
N HIS A 89 -8.85 5.11 10.92
CA HIS A 89 -8.89 3.67 10.61
C HIS A 89 -8.06 3.19 9.40
N ARG A 90 -6.73 3.12 9.60
CA ARG A 90 -5.85 2.18 8.86
C ARG A 90 -6.17 0.72 9.26
N SER A 91 -7.43 0.31 9.17
CA SER A 91 -7.80 -1.08 9.34
C SER A 91 -7.46 -1.83 8.08
N ILE A 92 -6.71 -2.92 8.25
CA ILE A 92 -6.34 -3.86 7.17
C ILE A 92 -7.61 -4.42 6.50
N PHE A 93 -8.74 -4.42 7.20
CA PHE A 93 -10.02 -4.96 6.74
C PHE A 93 -10.94 -3.95 6.05
N ASN A 94 -10.58 -2.65 6.01
CA ASN A 94 -11.44 -1.61 5.43
C ASN A 94 -11.02 -1.19 4.02
N ASN A 95 -9.96 -1.78 3.48
CA ASN A 95 -9.56 -1.50 2.10
C ASN A 95 -10.50 -2.26 1.16
N LEU A 96 -11.36 -1.54 0.44
CA LEU A 96 -12.10 -2.12 -0.68
C LEU A 96 -11.10 -2.47 -1.78
N ASP A 97 -10.88 -3.76 -2.00
CA ASP A 97 -10.02 -4.24 -3.07
C ASP A 97 -10.56 -3.79 -4.45
N ARG A 98 -9.63 -3.44 -5.32
CA ARG A 98 -9.94 -3.16 -6.73
C ARG A 98 -10.30 -4.47 -7.42
N ALA A 99 -11.52 -4.56 -7.98
CA ALA A 99 -11.89 -5.68 -8.84
C ALA A 99 -10.93 -5.76 -10.04
N SER A 100 -10.07 -6.78 -10.05
CA SER A 100 -9.11 -7.00 -11.13
C SER A 100 -9.71 -7.91 -12.21
N GLY A 101 -9.71 -7.46 -13.47
CA GLY A 101 -10.18 -8.24 -14.61
C GLY A 101 -11.33 -7.58 -15.37
N ALA A 102 -11.69 -8.16 -16.53
CA ALA A 102 -12.81 -7.67 -17.32
C ALA A 102 -14.13 -7.96 -16.59
N SER A 103 -14.80 -6.90 -16.12
CA SER A 103 -16.12 -7.01 -15.52
C SER A 103 -17.18 -7.34 -16.57
N LYS A 104 -17.99 -8.38 -16.32
CA LYS A 104 -19.17 -8.72 -17.11
C LYS A 104 -20.40 -8.45 -16.26
N LYS A 105 -21.28 -7.56 -16.73
CA LYS A 105 -22.60 -7.35 -16.11
C LYS A 105 -23.52 -8.48 -16.55
N LYS A 106 -23.96 -9.32 -15.61
CA LYS A 106 -25.03 -10.31 -15.82
C LYS A 106 -26.15 -9.98 -14.84
N TRP A 107 -27.39 -9.99 -15.32
CA TRP A 107 -28.57 -9.91 -14.46
C TRP A 107 -28.82 -11.28 -13.81
N LEU A 108 -29.12 -11.29 -12.51
CA LEU A 108 -29.50 -12.53 -11.81
C LEU A 108 -30.84 -13.03 -12.34
N ASN A 109 -30.89 -14.31 -12.70
CA ASN A 109 -32.13 -14.95 -13.14
C ASN A 109 -32.99 -15.30 -11.91
N GLY A 110 -34.32 -15.36 -12.08
CA GLY A 110 -35.26 -15.64 -10.98
C GLY A 110 -35.02 -16.97 -10.25
N SER A 111 -34.39 -17.95 -10.92
CA SER A 111 -34.00 -19.23 -10.33
C SER A 111 -32.76 -19.18 -9.44
N GLU A 112 -31.94 -18.12 -9.54
CA GLU A 112 -30.74 -17.91 -8.73
C GLU A 112 -31.08 -17.15 -7.43
N GLN A 113 -32.29 -16.58 -7.32
CA GLN A 113 -32.74 -15.80 -6.16
C GLN A 113 -33.38 -16.65 -5.05
N THR A 114 -33.71 -17.92 -5.31
CA THR A 114 -34.47 -18.77 -4.39
C THR A 114 -33.64 -19.73 -3.54
N HIS A 115 -32.30 -19.58 -3.53
CA HIS A 115 -31.43 -20.33 -2.63
C HIS A 115 -30.78 -19.38 -1.61
N ASN A 116 -31.61 -18.96 -0.64
CA ASN A 116 -31.19 -18.53 0.69
C ASN A 116 -32.06 -19.26 1.71
#